data_AF-A0A959RKT4-F1
#
_entry.id   AF-A0A959RKT4-F1
#
_cell.length_a   1.000
_cell.length_b   1.000
_cell.length_c   1.000
_cell.angle_alpha   90.00
_cell.angle_beta   90.00
_cell.angle_gamma   90.00
#
_symmetry.space_group_name_H-M   'P 1'
#
loop_
_entity.id
_entity.type
_entity.pdbx_description
1 polymer ?
#
loop_
_entity_poly.entity_id
_entity_poly.type
_entity_poly.pdbx_seq_one_letter_code
_entity_poly.pdbx_strand_id
1 'polypeptide(L)' 'WVHDENDIYKAQILTRIFDNPKTEGHLPRPFGVFYQTDRACYEDVMTAQIEDAKSRKPADLNQLLRGKEVWSIA' A
#
# COMPACT_ATOMS: atom_id res chain seq x y z
N TRP A 1 2.04 11.81 -27.99
CA TRP A 1 1.71 11.26 -26.67
C TRP A 1 3.00 10.72 -26.05
N VAL A 2 3.30 11.07 -24.80
CA VAL A 2 4.50 10.62 -24.07
C VAL A 2 4.02 9.87 -22.83
N HIS A 3 4.56 8.66 -22.65
CA HIS A 3 4.25 7.81 -21.49
C HIS A 3 4.68 8.49 -20.19
N ASP A 4 3.86 8.38 -19.15
CA ASP A 4 4.15 8.85 -17.79
C ASP A 4 3.85 7.69 -16.85
N GLU A 5 4.87 7.23 -16.14
CA GLU A 5 4.81 6.08 -15.23
C GLU A 5 4.02 6.37 -13.94
N ASN A 6 3.75 7.64 -13.62
CA ASN A 6 2.90 8.00 -12.48
C ASN A 6 1.41 8.06 -12.84
N ASP A 7 1.06 7.96 -14.13
CA ASP A 7 -0.32 8.01 -14.60
C ASP A 7 -0.89 6.59 -14.76
N ILE A 8 -1.75 6.21 -13.80
CA ILE A 8 -2.41 4.91 -13.78
C ILE A 8 -3.28 4.66 -15.04
N TYR A 9 -3.87 5.69 -15.63
CA TYR A 9 -4.74 5.53 -16.80
C TYR A 9 -3.92 5.19 -18.05
N LYS A 10 -2.77 5.85 -18.23
CA LYS A 10 -1.84 5.52 -19.32
C LYS A 10 -1.28 4.12 -19.17
N ALA A 11 -0.91 3.72 -17.94
CA ALA A 11 -0.45 2.37 -17.65
C ALA A 11 -1.50 1.30 -18.02
N GLN A 12 -2.77 1.53 -17.64
CA GLN A 12 -3.88 0.62 -17.94
C GLN A 12 -4.17 0.49 -19.44
N ILE A 13 -3.95 1.56 -20.21
CA ILE A 13 -4.10 1.51 -21.67
C ILE A 13 -2.99 0.65 -22.27
N LEU A 14 -1.74 0.86 -21.84
CA LEU A 14 -0.58 0.10 -22.35
C LEU A 14 -0.69 -1.39 -22.05
N THR A 15 -1.13 -1.79 -20.85
CA THR A 15 -1.25 -3.22 -20.50
C THR A 15 -2.28 -3.98 -21.33
N ARG A 16 -3.17 -3.28 -22.03
CA ARG A 16 -4.19 -3.87 -22.92
C ARG A 16 -3.72 -4.07 -24.35
N ILE A 17 -2.51 -3.62 -24.69
CA ILE A 17 -1.92 -3.81 -26.02
C ILE A 17 -1.20 -5.17 -26.09
N PHE A 18 -1.99 -6.25 -26.08
CA PHE A 18 -1.48 -7.63 -26.12
C PHE A 18 -1.96 -8.45 -27.32
N ASP A 19 -2.54 -7.80 -28.32
CA ASP A 19 -3.07 -8.42 -29.53
C ASP A 19 -2.04 -9.29 -30.29
N ASN A 20 -2.56 -10.19 -31.13
CA ASN A 20 -1.74 -11.11 -31.92
C ASN A 20 -0.90 -10.32 -32.96
N PRO A 21 0.45 -10.39 -32.90
CA PRO A 21 1.33 -9.68 -33.84
C PRO A 21 1.17 -10.10 -35.31
N LYS A 22 0.52 -11.24 -35.56
CA LYS A 22 0.28 -11.77 -36.90
C LYS A 22 -0.99 -11.21 -37.56
N THR A 23 -1.82 -10.48 -36.82
CA THR A 23 -3.06 -9.89 -37.33
C THR A 23 -2.79 -8.49 -37.87
N GLU A 24 -3.35 -8.13 -39.02
CA GLU A 24 -3.31 -6.75 -39.52
C GLU A 24 -4.07 -5.81 -38.56
N GLY A 25 -3.49 -4.62 -38.31
CA GLY A 25 -4.05 -3.63 -37.38
C GLY A 25 -3.64 -3.81 -35.91
N HIS A 26 -2.71 -4.72 -35.59
CA HIS A 26 -2.19 -4.85 -34.23
C HIS A 26 -1.40 -3.60 -33.81
N LEU A 27 -1.54 -3.23 -32.54
CA LEU A 27 -0.74 -2.17 -31.92
C LEU A 27 0.62 -2.72 -31.46
N PRO A 28 1.68 -1.89 -31.41
CA PRO A 28 3.00 -2.33 -30.98
C PRO A 28 2.97 -2.78 -29.52
N ARG A 29 3.59 -3.92 -29.23
CA ARG A 29 3.69 -4.44 -27.86
C ARG A 29 4.49 -3.46 -27.00
N PRO A 30 3.95 -2.97 -25.87
CA PRO A 30 4.68 -2.07 -25.02
C PRO A 30 5.60 -2.87 -24.09
N PHE A 31 6.76 -2.29 -23.74
CA PHE A 31 7.78 -2.88 -22.89
C PHE A 31 8.37 -1.81 -21.97
N GLY A 32 8.79 -2.19 -20.76
CA GLY A 32 9.38 -1.27 -19.77
C GLY A 32 8.49 -1.07 -18.55
N VAL A 33 8.68 0.06 -17.86
CA VAL A 33 7.92 0.41 -16.65
C VAL A 33 6.59 1.07 -17.05
N PHE A 34 5.47 0.38 -16.78
CA PHE A 34 4.14 0.93 -17.07
C PHE A 34 3.62 1.82 -15.95
N TYR A 35 3.87 1.45 -14.70
CA TYR A 35 3.40 2.20 -13.54
C TYR A 35 4.42 2.10 -12.42
N GLN A 36 4.80 3.25 -11.87
CA GLN A 36 5.59 3.37 -10.67
C GLN A 36 4.90 4.34 -9.72
N THR A 37 4.85 4.00 -8.43
CA THR A 37 4.30 4.87 -7.40
C THR A 37 5.00 4.57 -6.09
N ASP A 38 5.29 5.62 -5.33
CA ASP A 38 5.83 5.48 -3.99
C ASP A 38 4.69 5.22 -3.01
N ARG A 39 4.68 4.01 -2.44
CA ARG A 39 3.81 3.63 -1.33
C ARG A 39 4.67 3.28 -0.13
N ALA A 40 4.25 3.74 1.04
CA ALA A 40 4.92 3.36 2.28
C ALA A 40 4.93 1.82 2.42
N CYS A 41 6.07 1.26 2.84
CA CYS A 41 6.13 -0.17 3.13
C CYS A 41 5.26 -0.46 4.35
N TYR A 42 4.66 -1.65 4.38
CA TYR A 42 3.88 -2.10 5.52
C TYR A 42 4.66 -1.99 6.83
N GLU A 43 5.94 -2.42 6.81
CA GLU A 43 6.83 -2.38 7.97
C GLU A 43 7.04 -0.96 8.49
N ASP A 44 7.25 0.02 7.61
CA ASP A 44 7.44 1.43 8.00
C ASP A 44 6.19 1.96 8.72
N VAL A 45 5.00 1.64 8.19
CA VAL A 45 3.73 2.06 8.78
C VAL A 45 3.48 1.35 10.12
N MET A 46 3.79 0.05 10.21
CA MET A 46 3.65 -0.73 11.44
C MET A 46 4.57 -0.18 12.54
N THR A 47 5.84 0.08 12.23
CA THR A 47 6.80 0.65 13.19
C THR A 47 6.35 2.03 13.64
N ALA A 48 5.91 2.89 12.72
CA ALA A 48 5.38 4.21 13.07
C ALA A 48 4.18 4.13 14.03
N GLN A 49 3.27 3.16 13.82
CA GLN A 49 2.13 2.93 14.70
C GLN A 49 2.56 2.49 16.11
N ILE A 50 3.54 1.58 16.20
CA ILE A 50 4.06 1.10 17.48
C ILE A 50 4.72 2.24 18.27
N GLU A 51 5.53 3.06 17.60
CA GLU A 51 6.21 4.19 18.24
C GLU A 51 5.22 5.27 18.70
N ASP A 52 4.21 5.59 17.89
CA ASP A 52 3.11 6.48 18.31
C ASP A 52 2.39 5.92 19.54
N ALA A 53 2.06 4.62 19.56
CA ALA A 53 1.40 3.99 20.70
C ALA A 53 2.23 4.06 22.00
N LYS A 54 3.54 3.77 21.91
CA LYS A 54 4.48 3.87 23.04
C LYS A 54 4.63 5.31 23.54
N SER A 55 4.62 6.29 22.63
CA SER A 55 4.73 7.71 22.99
C SER A 55 3.52 8.22 23.77
N ARG A 56 2.32 7.70 23.46
CA ARG A 56 1.07 8.12 24.09
C ARG A 56 0.86 7.57 25.48
N LYS A 57 1.22 6.31 25.71
CA LYS A 57 1.04 5.65 27.00
C LYS A 57 2.17 4.67 27.30
N PRO A 58 2.75 4.72 28.51
CA PRO A 58 3.65 3.66 28.95
C PRO A 58 2.89 2.33 28.98
N ALA A 59 3.55 1.27 28.51
CA ALA A 59 2.96 -0.06 28.50
C ALA A 59 2.82 -0.57 29.94
N ASP A 60 1.58 -0.76 30.41
CA ASP A 60 1.27 -1.41 31.68
C ASP A 60 0.38 -2.63 31.43
N LEU A 61 0.98 -3.82 31.55
CA LEU A 61 0.29 -5.09 31.37
C LEU A 61 -0.82 -5.29 32.41
N ASN A 62 -0.61 -4.87 33.65
CA ASN A 62 -1.61 -5.02 34.71
C ASN A 62 -2.80 -4.10 34.46
N GLN A 63 -2.56 -2.88 33.98
CA GLN A 63 -3.63 -1.97 33.57
C GLN A 63 -4.41 -2.50 32.37
N LEU A 64 -3.72 -3.10 31.39
CA LEU A 64 -4.36 -3.71 30.23
C LEU A 64 -5.27 -4.88 30.62
N LEU A 65 -4.77 -5.77 31.49
CA LEU A 65 -5.50 -6.95 31.95
C LEU A 65 -6.64 -6.60 32.92
N ARG A 66 -6.47 -5.58 33.78
CA ARG A 66 -7.56 -5.10 34.65
C ARG A 66 -8.70 -4.48 33.86
N GLY A 67 -8.43 -3.92 32.68
CA GLY A 67 -9.40 -3.10 31.96
C GLY A 67 -9.67 -1.77 32.69
N LYS A 68 -10.61 -0.98 32.14
CA LYS A 68 -10.95 0.34 32.70
C LYS A 68 -11.92 0.27 33.88
N GLU A 69 -12.68 -0.81 33.99
CA GLU A 69 -13.72 -0.98 35.00
C GLU A 69 -13.39 -2.17 35.89
N VAL A 70 -13.10 -1.90 37.16
CA VAL A 70 -12.82 -2.91 38.18
C VAL A 70 -13.70 -2.64 39.41
N TRP A 71 -14.26 -3.71 39.97
CA TRP A 71 -14.95 -3.69 41.26
C TRP A 71 -14.02 -4.29 42.33
N SER A 72 -13.86 -3.64 43.47
CA SER A 72 -13.21 -4.21 44.66
C SER A 72 -14.25 -4.68 45.68
N ILE A 73 -14.26 -5.97 46.01
CA ILE A 73 -15.14 -6.55 47.04
C ILE A 73 -14.37 -6.53 48.37
N ALA A 74 -14.95 -5.94 49.41
CA ALA A 74 -14.42 -5.90 50.78
C ALA A 74 -15.12 -6.90 51.69
#